data_AF-A0A958BNZ7-F1
#
_entry.id   AF-A0A958BNZ7-F1
#
_cell.length_a   1.000
_cell.length_b   1.000
_cell.length_c   1.000
_cell.angle_alpha   90.00
_cell.angle_beta   90.00
_cell.angle_gamma   90.00
#
_symmetry.space_group_name_H-M   'P 1'
#
loop_
_entity.id
_entity.type
_entity.pdbx_description
1 polymer ?
#
loop_
_entity_poly.entity_id
_entity_poly.type
_entity_poly.pdbx_seq_one_letter_code
_entity_poly.pdbx_strand_id
1 'polypeptide(L)'
;MAPRKRTSARGQLAVAEAWRSIAASPEGKAVIADLMMFCGVYSPHPTNEAFELARCEGRREVGLHITKMLDLRPSDFPERATVEARQFDGLYGQGELWQ
;
A
#
# COMPACT_ATOMS: atom_id res chain seq x y z
N MET A 1 -17.07 24.93 -2.36
CA MET A 1 -16.68 23.52 -2.17
C MET A 1 -17.16 22.73 -3.39
N ALA A 2 -16.27 22.37 -4.32
CA ALA A 2 -16.67 21.71 -5.57
C ALA A 2 -17.16 20.27 -5.30
N PRO A 3 -18.19 19.77 -6.01
CA PRO A 3 -18.64 18.40 -5.84
C PRO A 3 -17.55 17.43 -6.30
N ARG A 4 -17.04 16.61 -5.39
CA ARG A 4 -16.12 15.51 -5.73
C ARG A 4 -16.84 14.61 -6.73
N LYS A 5 -16.34 14.53 -7.98
CA LYS A 5 -16.82 13.55 -8.97
C LYS A 5 -16.69 12.17 -8.35
N ARG A 6 -17.82 11.54 -8.03
CA ARG A 6 -17.83 10.14 -7.58
C ARG A 6 -17.33 9.29 -8.73
N THR A 7 -16.21 8.59 -8.53
CA THR A 7 -15.75 7.56 -9.46
C THR A 7 -16.87 6.54 -9.65
N SER A 8 -17.36 6.39 -10.89
CA SER A 8 -18.44 5.46 -11.18
C SER A 8 -18.01 4.02 -10.89
N ALA A 9 -18.95 3.14 -10.55
CA ALA A 9 -18.66 1.72 -10.31
C ALA A 9 -17.91 1.08 -11.50
N ARG A 10 -18.26 1.49 -12.73
CA ARG A 10 -17.57 1.07 -13.96
C ARG A 10 -16.10 1.51 -14.00
N GLY A 11 -15.79 2.72 -13.51
CA GLY A 11 -14.41 3.19 -13.40
C GLY A 11 -13.59 2.38 -12.39
N GLN A 12 -14.20 2.01 -11.27
CA GLN A 12 -13.52 1.18 -10.25
C GLN A 12 -13.22 -0.24 -10.78
N LEU A 13 -14.13 -0.84 -11.55
CA LEU A 13 -13.90 -2.13 -12.20
C LEU A 13 -12.75 -2.07 -13.21
N ALA A 14 -12.70 -1.05 -14.05
CA ALA A 14 -11.62 -0.87 -15.01
C ALA A 14 -10.24 -0.72 -14.32
N VAL A 15 -10.19 0.00 -13.19
CA VAL A 15 -8.96 0.12 -12.38
C VAL A 15 -8.59 -1.23 -11.76
N ALA A 16 -9.56 -2.00 -11.26
CA ALA A 16 -9.29 -3.34 -10.73
C ALA A 16 -8.75 -4.30 -11.79
N GLU A 17 -9.31 -4.27 -13.01
CA GLU A 17 -8.81 -5.05 -14.15
C GLU A 17 -7.37 -4.66 -14.52
N ALA A 18 -7.04 -3.36 -14.50
CA ALA A 18 -5.68 -2.89 -14.76
C ALA A 18 -4.69 -3.42 -13.71
N TRP A 19 -5.05 -3.37 -12.42
CA TRP A 19 -4.23 -3.94 -11.35
C TRP A 19 -4.00 -5.44 -11.52
N ARG A 20 -5.05 -6.20 -11.88
CA ARG A 20 -4.95 -7.64 -12.13
C ARG A 20 -4.06 -7.95 -13.34
N SER A 21 -4.13 -7.12 -14.38
CA SER A 21 -3.26 -7.21 -15.55
C SER A 21 -1.79 -7.00 -15.18
N ILE A 22 -1.50 -5.99 -14.36
CA ILE A 22 -0.14 -5.76 -13.83
C ILE A 22 0.32 -6.98 -13.03
N ALA A 23 -0.53 -7.51 -12.15
CA ALA A 23 -0.20 -8.68 -11.32
C ALA A 23 -0.02 -9.99 -12.11
N ALA A 24 -0.35 -10.03 -13.40
CA ALA A 24 -0.18 -11.21 -14.23
C ALA A 24 1.29 -11.52 -14.53
N SER A 25 2.16 -10.50 -14.58
CA SER A 25 3.60 -10.70 -14.84
C SER A 25 4.42 -10.89 -13.56
N PRO A 26 5.55 -11.63 -13.61
CA PRO A 26 6.49 -11.74 -12.48
C PRO A 26 6.98 -10.38 -11.98
N GLU A 27 7.28 -9.45 -12.89
CA GLU A 27 7.76 -8.10 -12.56
C GLU A 27 6.68 -7.29 -11.86
N GLY A 28 5.42 -7.38 -12.33
CA GLY A 28 4.30 -6.68 -11.71
C GLY A 28 3.99 -7.22 -10.31
N LYS A 29 4.15 -8.53 -10.09
CA LYS A 29 4.06 -9.12 -8.74
C LYS A 29 5.14 -8.56 -7.81
N ALA A 30 6.37 -8.38 -8.29
CA ALA A 30 7.46 -7.80 -7.50
C ALA A 30 7.17 -6.32 -7.14
N VAL A 31 6.67 -5.52 -8.09
CA VAL A 31 6.28 -4.13 -7.84
C VAL A 31 5.12 -4.04 -6.84
N ILE A 32 4.12 -4.91 -6.95
CA ILE A 32 3.01 -4.96 -6.00
C ILE A 32 3.51 -5.35 -4.61
N ALA A 33 4.40 -6.33 -4.50
CA ALA A 33 4.98 -6.71 -3.21
C ALA A 33 5.74 -5.55 -2.56
N ASP A 34 6.57 -4.83 -3.32
CA ASP A 34 7.26 -3.62 -2.85
C ASP A 34 6.28 -2.54 -2.37
N LEU A 35 5.22 -2.28 -3.14
CA LEU A 35 4.19 -1.32 -2.78
C LEU A 35 3.46 -1.71 -1.47
N MET A 36 3.15 -2.99 -1.27
CA MET A 36 2.52 -3.45 -0.03
C MET A 36 3.43 -3.28 1.19
N MET A 37 4.74 -3.48 1.02
CA MET A 37 5.74 -3.21 2.06
C MET A 37 5.82 -1.72 2.37
N PHE A 38 5.94 -0.87 1.34
CA PHE A 38 5.96 0.59 1.49
C PHE A 38 4.71 1.12 2.21
N CYS A 39 3.53 0.56 1.89
CA CYS A 39 2.27 0.89 2.52
C CYS A 39 2.15 0.41 3.98
N GLY A 40 3.07 -0.44 4.47
CA GLY A 40 3.02 -0.95 5.83
C GLY A 40 1.77 -1.79 6.12
N VAL A 41 1.26 -2.50 5.10
CA VAL A 41 0.04 -3.31 5.23
C VAL A 41 0.19 -4.40 6.29
N TYR A 42 1.39 -4.96 6.40
CA TYR A 42 1.68 -6.11 7.28
C TYR A 42 2.56 -5.77 8.49
N SER A 43 3.03 -4.53 8.58
CA SER A 43 3.93 -4.10 9.66
C SER A 43 3.13 -3.41 10.76
N PRO A 44 3.31 -3.75 12.05
CA PRO A 44 2.73 -2.98 13.14
C PRO A 44 3.25 -1.53 13.08
N HIS A 45 2.43 -0.59 13.57
CA HIS A 45 2.81 0.82 13.58
C HIS A 45 4.00 1.02 14.54
N PRO A 46 5.10 1.65 14.08
CA PRO A 46 6.32 1.79 14.89
C PRO A 46 6.22 2.90 15.93
N THR A 47 5.12 3.66 15.96
CA THR A 47 4.98 4.89 16.74
C THR A 47 3.60 5.00 17.38
N ASN A 48 3.57 5.64 18.55
CA ASN A 48 2.36 5.98 19.29
C ASN A 48 2.00 7.47 19.14
N GLU A 49 2.77 8.24 18.37
CA GLU A 49 2.46 9.64 18.11
C GLU A 49 1.26 9.77 17.15
N ALA A 50 0.26 10.55 17.54
CA ALA A 50 -1.02 10.62 16.85
C ALA A 50 -0.91 11.02 15.37
N PHE A 51 -0.05 11.97 15.03
CA PHE A 51 0.13 12.44 13.65
C PHE A 51 0.80 11.39 12.76
N GLU A 52 1.90 10.80 13.22
CA GLU A 52 2.57 9.75 12.45
C GLU A 52 1.74 8.48 12.37
N LEU A 53 0.96 8.16 13.42
CA LEU A 53 0.01 7.07 13.39
C LEU A 53 -1.07 7.29 12.31
N ALA A 54 -1.65 8.48 12.23
CA ALA A 54 -2.61 8.82 11.19
C ALA A 54 -2.01 8.75 9.78
N ARG A 55 -0.76 9.19 9.62
CA ARG A 55 0.00 9.07 8.36
C ARG A 55 0.23 7.62 7.96
N CYS A 56 0.64 6.78 8.91
CA CYS A 56 0.85 5.35 8.67
C CYS A 56 -0.47 4.63 8.34
N GLU A 57 -1.56 4.97 9.03
CA GLU A 57 -2.87 4.37 8.77
C GLU A 57 -3.39 4.74 7.37
N GLY A 58 -3.32 6.02 6.98
CA GLY A 58 -3.73 6.44 5.64
C GLY A 58 -2.94 5.74 4.53
N ARG A 59 -1.64 5.50 4.75
CA ARG A 59 -0.79 4.75 3.82
C ARG A 59 -1.19 3.27 3.73
N ARG A 60 -1.52 2.65 4.88
CA ARG A 60 -2.02 1.29 4.95
C ARG A 60 -3.35 1.14 4.23
N GLU A 61 -4.26 2.09 4.40
CA GLU A 61 -5.56 2.08 3.71
C GLU A 61 -5.40 2.04 2.18
N VAL A 62 -4.41 2.74 1.63
CA VAL A 62 -4.09 2.68 0.19
C VAL A 62 -3.68 1.26 -0.22
N GLY A 63 -2.78 0.63 0.54
CA GLY A 63 -2.35 -0.74 0.28
C GLY A 63 -3.53 -1.72 0.32
N LEU A 64 -4.33 -1.67 1.38
CA LEU A 64 -5.53 -2.50 1.55
C LEU A 64 -6.57 -2.28 0.43
N HIS A 65 -6.73 -1.05 -0.05
CA HIS A 65 -7.61 -0.74 -1.17
C HIS A 65 -7.15 -1.45 -2.46
N ILE A 66 -5.85 -1.43 -2.74
CA ILE A 66 -5.27 -2.11 -3.91
C ILE A 66 -5.37 -3.62 -3.75
N THR A 67 -5.11 -4.17 -2.55
CA THR A 67 -5.33 -5.59 -2.24
C THR A 67 -6.75 -6.04 -2.58
N LYS A 68 -7.76 -5.23 -2.22
CA LYS A 68 -9.16 -5.49 -2.55
C LYS A 68 -9.43 -5.46 -4.06
N MET A 69 -8.80 -4.55 -4.80
CA MET A 69 -8.93 -4.48 -6.28
C MET A 69 -8.33 -5.71 -6.96
N LEU A 70 -7.20 -6.19 -6.44
CA LEU A 70 -6.53 -7.40 -6.91
C LEU A 70 -7.27 -8.69 -6.56
N ASP A 71 -8.33 -8.61 -5.75
CA ASP A 71 -9.05 -9.77 -5.20
C ASP A 71 -8.13 -10.72 -4.42
N LEU A 72 -7.09 -10.17 -3.81
CA LEU A 72 -6.15 -10.91 -2.99
C LEU A 72 -6.70 -11.05 -1.57
N ARG A 73 -6.67 -12.27 -1.05
CA ARG A 73 -7.05 -12.56 0.33
C ARG A 73 -5.81 -12.52 1.21
N PRO A 74 -5.94 -12.24 2.52
CA PRO A 74 -4.83 -12.36 3.47
C PRO A 74 -4.08 -13.69 3.40
N SER A 75 -4.76 -14.78 3.00
CA SER A 75 -4.17 -16.12 2.81
C SER A 75 -3.26 -16.26 1.59
N ASP A 76 -3.37 -15.36 0.62
CA ASP A 76 -2.62 -15.42 -0.64
C ASP A 76 -1.21 -14.79 -0.49
N PHE A 77 -0.88 -14.29 0.71
CA PHE A 77 0.43 -13.72 1.03
C PHE A 77 1.26 -14.75 1.82
N PRO A 78 2.46 -15.13 1.34
CA PRO A 78 3.34 -16.01 2.12
C PRO A 78 3.81 -15.27 3.39
N GLU A 79 4.03 -16.03 4.47
CA GLU A 79 4.41 -15.59 5.83
C GLU A 79 5.62 -14.61 5.89
N ARG A 80 6.34 -14.40 4.78
CA ARG A 80 7.47 -13.47 4.65
C ARG A 80 7.11 -11.99 4.76
N ALA A 81 5.83 -11.60 4.77
CA ALA A 81 5.46 -10.20 5.03
C ALA A 81 5.72 -9.74 6.48
N THR A 82 6.11 -10.66 7.37
CA THR A 82 6.40 -10.39 8.80
C THR A 82 7.89 -10.22 9.12
N VAL A 83 8.78 -10.24 8.13
CA VAL A 83 10.22 -10.07 8.36
C VAL A 83 10.72 -8.88 7.53
N GLU A 84 11.39 -7.93 8.19
CA GLU A 84 12.02 -6.70 7.66
C GLU A 84 11.26 -5.37 7.77
N ALA A 85 10.45 -5.17 8.82
CA ALA A 85 10.06 -3.82 9.25
C ALA A 85 11.23 -2.97 9.83
N ARG A 86 12.48 -3.50 9.84
CA ARG A 86 13.64 -2.86 10.49
C ARG A 86 14.66 -2.20 9.55
N GLN A 87 14.52 -2.32 8.22
CA GLN A 87 15.52 -1.78 7.28
C GLN A 87 15.03 -0.68 6.34
N PHE A 88 13.73 -0.38 6.34
CA PHE A 88 13.14 0.57 5.38
C PHE A 88 13.31 2.05 5.72
N ASP A 89 13.69 2.40 6.96
CA ASP A 89 13.96 3.79 7.37
C ASP A 89 15.18 4.40 6.65
N GLY A 90 16.06 3.59 6.06
CA GLY A 90 17.26 4.07 5.37
C GLY A 90 17.04 4.55 3.92
N LEU A 91 15.99 4.09 3.23
CA LEU A 91 15.81 4.37 1.78
C LEU A 91 14.78 5.46 1.47
N TYR A 92 13.83 5.71 2.37
CA TYR A 92 12.78 6.73 2.20
C TYR A 92 12.77 7.77 3.32
N GLY A 93 13.76 7.70 4.21
CA GLY A 93 13.78 8.43 5.48
C GLY A 93 15.00 9.31 5.67
N GLN A 94 15.55 9.98 4.65
CA GLN A 94 16.33 11.22 4.83
C GLN A 94 16.20 12.13 3.60
N GLY A 95 15.20 13.02 3.65
CA GLY A 95 15.08 14.18 2.79
C GLY A 95 14.80 15.40 3.68
N GLU A 96 15.87 15.87 4.32
CA GLU A 96 16.07 17.25 4.79
C GLU A 96 14.90 17.92 5.52
N LEU A 97 14.87 17.74 6.85
CA LEU A 97 14.29 18.72 7.75
C LEU A 97 15.12 20.00 7.67
N TRP A 98 14.49 21.05 7.15
CA TRP A 98 14.87 22.46 7.17
C TRP A 98 15.64 22.86 8.44
N GLN A 99 16.88 23.35 8.26
CA GLN A 99 17.53 24.28 9.19
C GLN A 99 17.21 25.71 8.77
#